data_AF-A0A7C3TLD8-F1
#
_entry.id   AF-A0A7C3TLD8-F1
#
_cell.length_a   1.000
_cell.length_b   1.000
_cell.length_c   1.000
_cell.angle_alpha   90.00
_cell.angle_beta   90.00
_cell.angle_gamma   90.00
#
_symmetry.space_group_name_H-M   'P 1'
#
loop_
_entity.id
_entity.type
_entity.pdbx_description
1 polymer ?
#
loop_
_entity_poly.entity_id
_entity_poly.type
_entity_poly.pdbx_seq_one_letter_code
_entity_poly.pdbx_strand_id
1 'polypeptide(L)'
;MNFKSILNNHVCLLMGLFNKIFGTSRSVEEAILNMVSTSDLMSEEQFWLIIKSSYDKAGGEFEEQKKQLRKLLQRLSLEEIVIFDNRFRQLRGQAHNWQLWGVVYIINGGCSEDCFMDFRDWMIAQGKQFYYTTLHFPESLAEVDTDIIDVDWEGMGYVATEVYESLTGHEDFPSDYMEEEKISGIAWNEETDDLKKMYPQLWARFYVGAAS
;
A
#
# COMPACT_ATOMS: atom_id res chain seq x y z
N MET A 1 -10.09 9.39 -30.13
CA MET A 1 -9.16 8.27 -30.40
C MET A 1 -8.12 8.26 -29.30
N ASN A 2 -8.04 7.19 -28.51
CA ASN A 2 -7.22 7.15 -27.29
C ASN A 2 -5.79 6.73 -27.62
N PHE A 3 -4.80 7.57 -27.31
CA PHE A 3 -3.37 7.31 -27.53
C PHE A 3 -2.89 6.00 -26.85
N LYS A 4 -3.50 5.59 -25.72
CA LYS A 4 -3.21 4.31 -25.05
C LYS A 4 -3.68 3.08 -25.85
N SER A 5 -4.80 3.20 -26.59
CA SER A 5 -5.28 2.14 -27.50
C SER A 5 -4.36 2.00 -28.72
N ILE A 6 -3.79 3.11 -29.17
CA ILE A 6 -2.84 3.15 -30.28
C ILE A 6 -1.52 2.51 -29.82
N LEU A 7 -1.01 2.84 -28.63
CA LEU A 7 0.24 2.27 -28.10
C LEU A 7 0.12 0.76 -27.80
N ASN A 8 -0.94 0.30 -27.13
CA ASN A 8 -1.14 -1.13 -26.88
C ASN A 8 -1.41 -1.92 -28.16
N ASN A 9 -2.19 -1.37 -29.10
CA ASN A 9 -2.32 -2.01 -30.41
C ASN A 9 -0.99 -2.02 -31.15
N HIS A 10 -0.15 -0.99 -31.04
CA HIS A 10 1.17 -0.98 -31.66
C HIS A 10 2.14 -1.96 -31.02
N VAL A 11 2.12 -2.16 -29.71
CA VAL A 11 2.94 -3.18 -29.04
C VAL A 11 2.49 -4.57 -29.48
N CYS A 12 1.20 -4.88 -29.49
CA CYS A 12 0.68 -6.16 -29.99
C CYS A 12 0.88 -6.34 -31.51
N LEU A 13 0.74 -5.28 -32.33
CA LEU A 13 1.01 -5.33 -33.77
C LEU A 13 2.50 -5.53 -34.03
N LEU A 14 3.37 -4.84 -33.27
CA LEU A 14 4.82 -4.99 -33.34
C LEU A 14 5.19 -6.41 -32.98
N MET A 15 4.70 -6.97 -31.87
CA MET A 15 4.90 -8.36 -31.49
C MET A 15 4.40 -9.34 -32.57
N GLY A 16 3.23 -9.10 -33.14
CA GLY A 16 2.66 -9.92 -34.22
C GLY A 16 3.43 -9.84 -35.54
N LEU A 17 3.90 -8.65 -35.94
CA LEU A 17 4.73 -8.44 -37.13
C LEU A 17 6.14 -8.99 -36.93
N PHE A 18 6.75 -8.78 -35.76
CA PHE A 18 8.08 -9.27 -35.44
C PHE A 18 8.12 -10.80 -35.36
N ASN A 19 7.16 -11.45 -34.67
CA ASN A 19 7.07 -12.91 -34.62
C ASN A 19 6.84 -13.53 -36.00
N LYS A 20 6.15 -12.83 -36.90
CA LYS A 20 5.89 -13.28 -38.27
C LYS A 20 7.10 -13.11 -39.21
N ILE A 21 8.00 -12.17 -38.90
CA ILE A 21 9.20 -11.88 -39.70
C ILE A 21 10.45 -12.60 -39.15
N PHE A 22 10.57 -12.73 -37.84
CA PHE A 22 11.79 -13.18 -37.15
C PHE A 22 11.61 -14.45 -36.30
N GLY A 23 10.37 -14.92 -36.11
CA GLY A 23 10.05 -16.06 -35.24
C GLY A 23 10.07 -15.68 -33.75
N THR A 24 9.24 -16.35 -32.95
CA THR A 24 9.16 -16.12 -31.50
C THR A 24 10.43 -16.67 -30.84
N SER A 25 11.41 -15.80 -30.56
CA SER A 25 12.50 -16.17 -29.66
C SER A 25 12.15 -15.70 -28.25
N ARG A 26 12.20 -16.64 -27.29
CA ARG A 26 12.03 -16.38 -25.85
C ARG A 26 12.87 -15.19 -25.36
N SER A 27 14.03 -14.95 -26.01
CA SER A 27 14.93 -13.84 -25.72
C SER A 27 14.40 -12.45 -26.08
N VAL A 28 13.50 -12.30 -27.07
CA VAL A 28 12.90 -11.00 -27.43
C VAL A 28 11.74 -10.67 -26.49
N GLU A 29 10.98 -11.69 -26.09
CA GLU A 29 9.94 -11.56 -25.05
C GLU A 29 10.57 -11.21 -23.70
N GLU A 30 11.65 -11.90 -23.30
CA GLU A 30 12.47 -11.57 -22.14
C GLU A 30 13.10 -10.16 -22.26
N ALA A 31 13.57 -9.76 -23.44
CA ALA A 31 14.12 -8.42 -23.64
C ALA A 31 13.06 -7.30 -23.56
N ILE A 32 11.82 -7.56 -23.98
CA ILE A 32 10.69 -6.64 -23.84
C ILE A 32 10.23 -6.58 -22.38
N LEU A 33 10.19 -7.72 -21.67
CA LEU A 33 9.97 -7.75 -20.22
C LEU A 33 11.05 -6.97 -19.45
N ASN A 34 12.32 -7.15 -19.82
CA ASN A 34 13.46 -6.43 -19.23
C ASN A 34 13.49 -4.93 -19.57
N MET A 35 12.60 -4.45 -20.46
CA MET A 35 12.45 -3.03 -20.78
C MET A 35 11.38 -2.35 -19.92
N VAL A 36 10.57 -3.12 -19.20
CA VAL A 36 9.64 -2.64 -18.19
C VAL A 36 10.42 -2.53 -16.89
N SER A 37 10.54 -1.32 -16.32
CA SER A 37 11.25 -1.15 -15.05
C SER A 37 10.38 -1.66 -13.90
N THR A 38 10.62 -2.91 -13.53
CA THR A 38 9.97 -3.67 -12.45
C THR A 38 10.31 -3.14 -11.04
N SER A 39 11.27 -2.22 -10.92
CA SER A 39 11.67 -1.55 -9.68
C SER A 39 11.20 -0.08 -9.60
N ASP A 40 10.61 0.45 -10.66
CA ASP A 40 10.14 1.85 -10.69
C ASP A 40 8.97 2.07 -9.73
N LEU A 41 8.78 3.33 -9.37
CA LEU A 41 7.73 3.78 -8.47
C LEU A 41 6.78 4.68 -9.23
N MET A 42 5.47 4.43 -9.08
CA MET A 42 4.46 5.40 -9.51
C MET A 42 4.75 6.76 -8.89
N SER A 43 4.49 7.87 -9.58
CA SER A 43 4.61 9.19 -8.94
C SER A 43 3.70 9.31 -7.71
N GLU A 44 4.11 10.09 -6.69
CA GLU A 44 3.28 10.24 -5.47
C GLU A 44 1.93 10.85 -5.80
N GLU A 45 1.91 11.87 -6.67
CA GLU A 45 0.68 12.52 -7.09
C GLU A 45 -0.31 11.53 -7.69
N GLN A 46 0.13 10.67 -8.61
CA GLN A 46 -0.73 9.68 -9.24
C GLN A 46 -1.19 8.59 -8.25
N PHE A 47 -0.28 8.09 -7.41
CA PHE A 47 -0.60 7.09 -6.39
C PHE A 47 -1.68 7.61 -5.43
N TRP A 48 -1.46 8.80 -4.86
CA TRP A 48 -2.39 9.42 -3.93
C TRP A 48 -3.73 9.79 -4.59
N LEU A 49 -3.72 10.14 -5.88
CA LEU A 49 -4.96 10.37 -6.64
C LEU A 49 -5.79 9.08 -6.76
N ILE A 50 -5.16 7.93 -6.99
CA ILE A 50 -5.84 6.62 -7.05
C ILE A 50 -6.43 6.24 -5.70
N ILE A 51 -5.63 6.35 -4.62
CA ILE A 51 -6.09 6.07 -3.24
C ILE A 51 -7.24 6.98 -2.85
N LYS A 52 -7.12 8.29 -3.09
CA LYS A 52 -8.20 9.24 -2.81
C LYS A 52 -9.46 8.90 -3.61
N SER A 53 -9.30 8.54 -4.89
CA SER A 53 -10.43 8.18 -5.75
C SER A 53 -11.12 6.89 -5.33
N SER A 54 -10.43 5.92 -4.74
CA SER A 54 -11.05 4.73 -4.16
C SER A 54 -11.78 5.08 -2.86
N TYR A 55 -11.16 5.87 -1.99
CA TYR A 55 -11.73 6.33 -0.72
C TYR A 55 -13.03 7.12 -0.91
N ASP A 56 -13.02 8.14 -1.77
CA ASP A 56 -14.18 9.00 -2.04
C ASP A 56 -15.37 8.19 -2.57
N LYS A 57 -15.13 7.14 -3.37
CA LYS A 57 -16.17 6.28 -3.93
C LYS A 57 -16.70 5.25 -2.94
N ALA A 58 -15.91 4.92 -1.93
CA ALA A 58 -16.27 3.98 -0.90
C ALA A 58 -17.11 4.61 0.22
N GLY A 59 -17.05 5.94 0.36
CA GLY A 59 -17.82 6.65 1.39
C GLY A 59 -17.31 6.39 2.81
N GLY A 60 -16.02 6.08 2.96
CA GLY A 60 -15.40 5.76 4.26
C GLY A 60 -15.37 4.27 4.61
N GLU A 61 -15.99 3.41 3.82
CA GLU A 61 -16.05 1.96 4.06
C GLU A 61 -14.80 1.25 3.51
N PHE A 62 -14.00 0.64 4.38
CA PHE A 62 -12.71 0.04 4.01
C PHE A 62 -12.84 -1.09 2.98
N GLU A 63 -13.77 -2.01 3.20
CA GLU A 63 -14.04 -3.12 2.27
C GLU A 63 -14.54 -2.63 0.90
N GLU A 64 -15.36 -1.57 0.88
CA GLU A 64 -15.79 -0.98 -0.37
C GLU A 64 -14.62 -0.25 -1.04
N GLN A 65 -13.71 0.37 -0.28
CA GLN A 65 -12.50 0.99 -0.81
C GLN A 65 -11.62 -0.02 -1.53
N LYS A 66 -11.39 -1.23 -0.97
CA LYS A 66 -10.66 -2.30 -1.66
C LYS A 66 -11.31 -2.65 -3.00
N LYS A 67 -12.64 -2.76 -3.05
CA LYS A 67 -13.38 -3.02 -4.31
C LYS A 67 -13.25 -1.87 -5.30
N GLN A 68 -13.31 -0.62 -4.85
CA GLN A 68 -13.15 0.55 -5.71
C GLN A 68 -11.72 0.69 -6.22
N LEU A 69 -10.72 0.39 -5.39
CA LEU A 69 -9.31 0.35 -5.77
C LEU A 69 -9.10 -0.72 -6.85
N ARG A 70 -9.62 -1.94 -6.65
CA ARG A 70 -9.59 -3.02 -7.65
C ARG A 70 -10.11 -2.55 -9.01
N LYS A 71 -11.28 -1.90 -9.05
CA LYS A 71 -11.87 -1.36 -10.29
C LYS A 71 -11.02 -0.27 -10.95
N LEU A 72 -10.28 0.52 -10.17
CA LEU A 72 -9.37 1.56 -10.68
C LEU A 72 -8.12 0.92 -11.27
N LEU A 73 -7.49 0.00 -10.55
CA LEU A 73 -6.27 -0.69 -11.00
C LEU A 73 -6.52 -1.54 -12.26
N GLN A 74 -7.69 -2.18 -12.40
CA GLN A 74 -8.07 -2.91 -13.62
C GLN A 74 -8.10 -2.06 -14.90
N ARG A 75 -8.03 -0.72 -14.79
CA ARG A 75 -8.01 0.20 -15.94
C ARG A 75 -6.60 0.69 -16.29
N LEU A 76 -5.61 0.33 -15.48
CA LEU A 76 -4.21 0.67 -15.69
C LEU A 76 -3.53 -0.38 -16.60
N SER A 77 -2.37 -0.06 -17.15
CA SER A 77 -1.50 -1.08 -17.75
C SER A 77 -0.92 -2.01 -16.66
N LEU A 78 -0.44 -3.20 -17.05
CA LEU A 78 0.22 -4.12 -16.14
C LEU A 78 1.44 -3.47 -15.46
N GLU A 79 2.24 -2.72 -16.22
CA GLU A 79 3.35 -1.92 -15.70
C GLU A 79 2.88 -0.88 -14.68
N GLU A 80 1.80 -0.14 -14.96
CA GLU A 80 1.23 0.85 -14.04
C GLU A 80 0.75 0.19 -12.72
N ILE A 81 0.28 -1.06 -12.77
CA ILE A 81 -0.10 -1.85 -11.57
C ILE A 81 1.15 -2.22 -10.76
N VAL A 82 2.22 -2.68 -11.41
CA VAL A 82 3.49 -3.02 -10.75
C VAL A 82 4.09 -1.81 -10.04
N ILE A 83 4.22 -0.68 -10.72
CA ILE A 83 4.81 0.52 -10.11
C ILE A 83 3.87 1.16 -9.05
N PHE A 84 2.56 0.90 -9.12
CA PHE A 84 1.62 1.25 -8.04
C PHE A 84 1.91 0.43 -6.78
N ASP A 85 2.05 -0.89 -6.92
CA ASP A 85 2.42 -1.80 -5.82
C ASP A 85 3.77 -1.42 -5.21
N ASN A 86 4.78 -1.17 -6.03
CA ASN A 86 6.10 -0.74 -5.56
C ASN A 86 6.01 0.54 -4.72
N ARG A 87 5.16 1.51 -5.12
CA ARG A 87 4.92 2.71 -4.31
C ARG A 87 4.16 2.40 -3.03
N PHE A 88 3.16 1.51 -3.07
CA PHE A 88 2.45 1.08 -1.87
C PHE A 88 3.42 0.49 -0.84
N ARG A 89 4.24 -0.47 -1.27
CA ARG A 89 5.29 -1.12 -0.48
C ARG A 89 6.34 -0.14 0.03
N GLN A 90 6.74 0.85 -0.79
CA GLN A 90 7.63 1.91 -0.34
C GLN A 90 7.07 2.69 0.84
N LEU A 91 5.80 3.11 0.76
CA LEU A 91 5.15 3.87 1.84
C LEU A 91 4.99 2.97 3.07
N ARG A 92 4.59 1.71 2.91
CA ARG A 92 4.50 0.78 4.03
C ARG A 92 5.82 0.56 4.76
N GLY A 93 6.92 0.43 4.02
CA GLY A 93 8.28 0.38 4.58
C GLY A 93 8.66 1.67 5.32
N GLN A 94 8.30 2.85 4.79
CA GLN A 94 8.53 4.13 5.49
C GLN A 94 7.75 4.24 6.81
N ALA A 95 6.57 3.64 6.87
CA ALA A 95 5.78 3.56 8.10
C ALA A 95 6.25 2.45 9.06
N HIS A 96 7.27 1.65 8.70
CA HIS A 96 7.85 0.63 9.57
C HIS A 96 8.74 1.26 10.65
N ASN A 97 8.14 1.81 11.70
CA ASN A 97 8.87 2.44 12.80
C ASN A 97 8.27 2.17 14.18
N TRP A 98 9.14 2.15 15.19
CA TRP A 98 8.79 1.86 16.58
C TRP A 98 7.79 2.85 17.18
N GLN A 99 7.82 4.11 16.72
CA GLN A 99 6.91 5.14 17.19
C GLN A 99 5.46 4.84 16.78
N LEU A 100 5.24 4.50 15.51
CA LEU A 100 3.95 4.10 14.98
C LEU A 100 3.47 2.78 15.59
N TRP A 101 4.35 1.79 15.75
CA TRP A 101 3.96 0.56 16.43
C TRP A 101 3.51 0.84 17.86
N GLY A 102 4.23 1.68 18.59
CA GLY A 102 3.90 2.04 19.97
C GLY A 102 2.49 2.63 20.13
N VAL A 103 2.06 3.52 19.20
CA VAL A 103 0.71 4.09 19.27
C VAL A 103 -0.38 3.07 18.95
N VAL A 104 -0.16 2.20 17.97
CA VAL A 104 -1.10 1.13 17.63
C VAL A 104 -1.20 0.11 18.76
N TYR A 105 -0.06 -0.20 19.39
CA TYR A 105 -0.01 -1.08 20.55
C TYR A 105 -0.87 -0.53 21.70
N ILE A 106 -0.83 0.78 21.97
CA ILE A 106 -1.71 1.41 22.98
C ILE A 106 -3.18 1.27 22.59
N ILE A 107 -3.52 1.59 21.34
CA ILE A 107 -4.89 1.61 20.83
C ILE A 107 -5.54 0.23 20.89
N ASN A 108 -4.79 -0.81 20.47
CA ASN A 108 -5.29 -2.18 20.38
C ASN A 108 -5.10 -2.98 21.68
N GLY A 109 -4.40 -2.43 22.69
CA GLY A 109 -4.02 -3.16 23.89
C GLY A 109 -3.01 -4.29 23.61
N GLY A 110 -2.16 -4.09 22.60
CA GLY A 110 -1.25 -5.08 22.04
C GLY A 110 -1.27 -5.06 20.51
N CYS A 111 -0.16 -5.39 19.84
CA CYS A 111 -0.14 -5.52 18.38
C CYS A 111 1.03 -6.39 17.91
N SER A 112 0.72 -7.44 17.16
CA SER A 112 1.71 -8.29 16.46
C SER A 112 2.28 -7.57 15.23
N GLU A 113 3.29 -8.17 14.58
CA GLU A 113 3.81 -7.69 13.29
C GLU A 113 2.69 -7.64 12.23
N ASP A 114 1.84 -8.67 12.13
CA ASP A 114 0.74 -8.72 11.16
C ASP A 114 -0.28 -7.59 11.43
N CYS A 115 -0.67 -7.42 12.70
CA CYS A 115 -1.51 -6.29 13.12
C CYS A 115 -0.89 -4.94 12.72
N PHE A 116 0.44 -4.81 12.85
CA PHE A 116 1.13 -3.57 12.51
C PHE A 116 1.28 -3.38 10.99
N MET A 117 1.44 -4.46 10.22
CA MET A 117 1.38 -4.43 8.75
C MET A 117 0.00 -3.94 8.28
N ASP A 118 -1.07 -4.53 8.80
CA ASP A 118 -2.45 -4.16 8.44
C ASP A 118 -2.76 -2.70 8.81
N PHE A 119 -2.28 -2.23 9.96
CA PHE A 119 -2.41 -0.82 10.32
C PHE A 119 -1.70 0.12 9.33
N ARG A 120 -0.49 -0.23 8.88
CA ARG A 120 0.25 0.58 7.89
C ARG A 120 -0.46 0.59 6.54
N ASP A 121 -1.02 -0.54 6.13
CA ASP A 121 -1.89 -0.65 4.95
C ASP A 121 -3.12 0.26 5.06
N TRP A 122 -3.78 0.25 6.21
CA TRP A 122 -4.93 1.13 6.49
C TRP A 122 -4.55 2.60 6.53
N MET A 123 -3.40 2.97 7.12
CA MET A 123 -2.91 4.36 7.10
C MET A 123 -2.77 4.89 5.68
N ILE A 124 -2.27 4.06 4.76
CA ILE A 124 -2.16 4.42 3.34
C ILE A 124 -3.56 4.58 2.75
N ALA A 125 -4.51 3.70 3.07
CA ALA A 125 -5.90 3.78 2.60
C ALA A 125 -6.62 5.07 2.99
N GLN A 126 -6.34 5.63 4.17
CA GLN A 126 -6.88 6.93 4.62
C GLN A 126 -6.38 8.12 3.78
N GLY A 127 -5.36 7.90 2.95
CA GLY A 127 -4.85 8.88 1.99
C GLY A 127 -3.74 9.78 2.52
N LYS A 128 -3.22 10.62 1.62
CA LYS A 128 -1.96 11.35 1.79
C LYS A 128 -1.86 12.13 3.10
N GLN A 129 -2.86 12.97 3.38
CA GLN A 129 -2.81 13.87 4.52
C GLN A 129 -2.79 13.09 5.83
N PHE A 130 -3.65 12.08 5.95
CA PHE A 130 -3.70 11.23 7.14
C PHE A 130 -2.38 10.49 7.32
N TYR A 131 -1.92 9.81 6.27
CA TYR A 131 -0.67 9.05 6.27
C TYR A 131 0.53 9.88 6.79
N TYR A 132 0.81 11.05 6.19
CA TYR A 132 1.95 11.86 6.61
C TYR A 132 1.75 12.56 7.95
N THR A 133 0.52 12.90 8.33
CA THR A 133 0.24 13.49 9.65
C THR A 133 0.54 12.47 10.73
N THR A 134 0.02 11.25 10.60
CA THR A 134 0.23 10.17 11.56
C THR A 134 1.70 9.73 11.58
N LEU A 135 2.38 9.67 10.43
CA LEU A 135 3.80 9.32 10.35
C LEU A 135 4.69 10.31 11.12
N HIS A 136 4.40 11.61 11.07
CA HIS A 136 5.19 12.64 11.75
C HIS A 136 4.71 12.97 13.16
N PHE A 137 3.43 12.78 13.43
CA PHE A 137 2.78 13.06 14.71
C PHE A 137 1.90 11.88 15.14
N PRO A 138 2.50 10.74 15.57
CA PRO A 138 1.74 9.53 15.91
C PRO A 138 0.66 9.73 16.97
N GLU A 139 0.88 10.64 17.93
CA GLU A 139 -0.10 10.96 18.98
C GLU A 139 -1.38 11.61 18.44
N SER A 140 -1.40 12.11 17.20
CA SER A 140 -2.60 12.66 16.55
C SER A 140 -3.73 11.64 16.42
N LEU A 141 -3.44 10.34 16.49
CA LEU A 141 -4.46 9.29 16.57
C LEU A 141 -5.37 9.42 17.80
N ALA A 142 -4.93 10.15 18.84
CA ALA A 142 -5.77 10.48 20.00
C ALA A 142 -6.98 11.36 19.66
N GLU A 143 -7.04 11.94 18.46
CA GLU A 143 -8.15 12.76 17.97
C GLU A 143 -9.03 12.03 16.94
N VAL A 144 -8.61 10.86 16.45
CA VAL A 144 -9.33 10.09 15.42
C VAL A 144 -10.50 9.34 16.06
N ASP A 145 -11.63 9.23 15.35
CA ASP A 145 -12.79 8.49 15.82
C ASP A 145 -12.48 6.99 15.90
N THR A 146 -12.88 6.33 16.99
CA THR A 146 -12.64 4.90 17.21
C THR A 146 -13.35 4.03 16.19
N ASP A 147 -14.46 4.51 15.63
CA ASP A 147 -15.24 3.76 14.64
C ASP A 147 -14.50 3.65 13.29
N ILE A 148 -13.51 4.50 13.03
CA ILE A 148 -12.63 4.43 11.86
C ILE A 148 -11.46 3.46 12.11
N ILE A 149 -11.16 3.21 13.39
CA ILE A 149 -10.14 2.30 13.89
C ILE A 149 -10.82 0.94 14.18
N ASP A 150 -11.64 0.45 13.26
CA ASP A 150 -12.27 -0.88 13.37
C ASP A 150 -11.38 -1.92 12.69
N VAL A 151 -11.16 -3.03 13.39
CA VAL A 151 -9.92 -3.86 13.43
C VAL A 151 -9.67 -4.77 12.22
N ASP A 152 -10.50 -4.73 11.18
CA ASP A 152 -10.32 -5.52 9.96
C ASP A 152 -9.70 -4.68 8.85
N TRP A 153 -8.39 -4.40 9.00
CA TRP A 153 -7.58 -3.59 8.08
C TRP A 153 -6.87 -4.43 7.01
N GLU A 154 -7.19 -5.72 6.93
CA GLU A 154 -6.41 -6.66 6.13
C GLU A 154 -6.60 -6.42 4.63
N GLY A 155 -5.51 -6.61 3.90
CA GLY A 155 -5.56 -6.90 2.47
C GLY A 155 -5.67 -5.70 1.53
N MET A 156 -5.56 -4.46 2.03
CA MET A 156 -5.39 -3.30 1.14
C MET A 156 -4.09 -3.42 0.31
N GLY A 157 -3.01 -3.90 0.92
CA GLY A 157 -1.72 -4.08 0.26
C GLY A 157 -1.68 -5.21 -0.78
N TYR A 158 -2.66 -6.12 -0.78
CA TYR A 158 -2.73 -7.22 -1.76
C TYR A 158 -3.57 -6.87 -3.00
N VAL A 159 -4.28 -5.74 -3.01
CA VAL A 159 -5.21 -5.41 -4.12
C VAL A 159 -4.50 -5.33 -5.47
N ALA A 160 -3.26 -4.82 -5.51
CA ALA A 160 -2.51 -4.70 -6.76
C ALA A 160 -2.08 -6.07 -7.32
N THR A 161 -1.57 -6.95 -6.47
CA THR A 161 -1.15 -8.31 -6.85
C THR A 161 -2.35 -9.15 -7.28
N GLU A 162 -3.46 -9.10 -6.56
CA GLU A 162 -4.72 -9.77 -6.94
C GLU A 162 -5.27 -9.28 -8.29
N VAL A 163 -5.21 -7.97 -8.54
CA VAL A 163 -5.63 -7.41 -9.85
C VAL A 163 -4.73 -7.93 -10.95
N TYR A 164 -3.42 -7.92 -10.74
CA TYR A 164 -2.45 -8.40 -11.71
C TYR A 164 -2.67 -9.88 -12.04
N GLU A 165 -2.82 -10.73 -11.02
CA GLU A 165 -3.15 -12.15 -11.17
C GLU A 165 -4.46 -12.32 -11.95
N SER A 166 -5.51 -11.57 -11.60
CA SER A 166 -6.81 -11.66 -12.30
C SER A 166 -6.76 -11.30 -13.78
N LEU A 167 -5.85 -10.40 -14.19
CA LEU A 167 -5.70 -9.94 -15.56
C LEU A 167 -4.81 -10.85 -16.41
N THR A 168 -3.87 -11.54 -15.77
CA THR A 168 -2.80 -12.29 -16.44
C THR A 168 -2.94 -13.80 -16.30
N GLY A 169 -3.61 -14.27 -15.23
CA GLY A 169 -3.65 -15.67 -14.83
C GLY A 169 -2.35 -16.17 -14.19
N HIS A 170 -1.42 -15.27 -13.83
CA HIS A 170 -0.13 -15.61 -13.23
C HIS A 170 -0.07 -15.14 -11.77
N GLU A 171 0.22 -16.06 -10.85
CA GLU A 171 0.44 -15.77 -9.42
C GLU A 171 1.75 -15.00 -9.19
N ASP A 172 2.74 -15.16 -10.08
CA ASP A 172 4.02 -14.46 -10.00
C ASP A 172 3.86 -12.96 -10.32
N PHE A 173 4.07 -12.11 -9.32
CA PHE A 173 4.05 -10.65 -9.46
C PHE A 173 5.45 -10.12 -9.85
N PRO A 174 5.62 -9.50 -11.03
CA PRO A 174 6.94 -9.15 -11.57
C PRO A 174 7.45 -7.82 -11.00
N SER A 175 7.74 -7.78 -9.70
CA SER A 175 8.35 -6.64 -9.03
C SER A 175 9.75 -6.98 -8.52
N ASP A 176 10.72 -6.12 -8.85
CA ASP A 176 12.07 -6.16 -8.29
C ASP A 176 12.23 -5.16 -7.13
N TYR A 177 11.15 -4.46 -6.76
CA TYR A 177 11.18 -3.55 -5.63
C TYR A 177 11.18 -4.33 -4.31
N MET A 178 12.17 -4.04 -3.47
CA MET A 178 12.28 -4.60 -2.13
C MET A 178 11.77 -3.59 -1.11
N GLU A 179 10.76 -3.98 -0.36
CA GLU A 179 10.27 -3.21 0.78
C GLU A 179 11.31 -3.17 1.89
N GLU A 180 11.41 -2.03 2.59
CA GLU A 180 12.25 -1.94 3.78
C GLU A 180 11.58 -2.69 4.95
N GLU A 181 12.08 -3.88 5.24
CA GLU A 181 11.60 -4.73 6.32
C GLU A 181 12.20 -4.33 7.68
N LYS A 182 13.29 -3.56 7.71
CA LYS A 182 13.90 -3.18 8.98
C LYS A 182 13.09 -2.08 9.65
N ILE A 183 12.55 -2.39 10.82
CA ILE A 183 11.96 -1.36 11.68
C ILE A 183 12.97 -0.27 12.06
N SER A 184 12.54 0.97 11.88
CA SER A 184 13.32 2.16 12.18
C SER A 184 12.88 2.82 13.50
N GLY A 185 13.65 3.81 13.97
CA GLY A 185 13.38 4.51 15.22
C GLY A 185 13.96 3.82 16.45
N ILE A 186 13.50 4.25 17.64
CA ILE A 186 13.97 3.75 18.93
C ILE A 186 12.89 2.85 19.51
N ALA A 187 13.25 1.60 19.80
CA ALA A 187 12.37 0.65 20.47
C ALA A 187 12.00 1.15 21.87
N TRP A 188 10.73 0.98 22.22
CA TRP A 188 10.21 1.17 23.58
C TRP A 188 10.21 -0.18 24.32
N ASN A 189 10.18 -0.15 25.64
CA ASN A 189 10.06 -1.35 26.47
C ASN A 189 8.63 -1.50 26.99
N GLU A 190 8.01 -2.64 26.72
CA GLU A 190 6.65 -2.98 27.14
C GLU A 190 6.51 -3.05 28.67
N GLU A 191 7.56 -3.45 29.37
CA GLU A 191 7.60 -3.61 30.83
C GLU A 191 7.80 -2.28 31.58
N THR A 192 7.90 -1.16 30.87
CA THR A 192 8.11 0.17 31.44
C THR A 192 7.03 1.17 31.02
N ASP A 193 6.98 2.32 31.69
CA ASP A 193 6.09 3.44 31.33
C ASP A 193 6.55 4.22 30.07
N ASP A 194 7.35 3.62 29.17
CA ASP A 194 7.90 4.33 28.00
C ASP A 194 6.78 4.87 27.12
N LEU A 195 5.84 4.01 26.72
CA LEU A 195 4.69 4.38 25.88
C LEU A 195 3.79 5.43 26.55
N LYS A 196 3.57 5.32 27.87
CA LYS A 196 2.82 6.32 28.65
C LYS A 196 3.49 7.68 28.65
N LYS A 197 4.83 7.74 28.72
CA LYS A 197 5.60 8.99 28.69
C LYS A 197 5.69 9.58 27.28
N MET A 198 5.78 8.73 26.26
CA MET A 198 5.87 9.15 24.86
C MET A 198 4.53 9.65 24.33
N TYR A 199 3.42 9.00 24.71
CA TYR A 199 2.08 9.25 24.16
C TYR A 199 1.01 9.39 25.26
N PRO A 200 1.12 10.38 26.15
CA PRO A 200 0.23 10.54 27.30
C PRO A 200 -1.26 10.72 26.92
N GLN A 201 -1.57 11.34 25.78
CA GLN A 201 -2.96 11.56 25.35
C GLN A 201 -3.60 10.26 24.89
N LEU A 202 -2.90 9.47 24.07
CA LEU A 202 -3.34 8.15 23.64
C LEU A 202 -3.50 7.21 24.84
N TRP A 203 -2.52 7.22 25.75
CA TRP A 203 -2.58 6.41 26.96
C TRP A 203 -3.80 6.74 27.81
N ALA A 204 -4.10 8.02 28.04
CA ALA A 204 -5.27 8.44 28.80
C ALA A 204 -6.59 8.04 28.13
N ARG A 205 -6.63 8.02 26.79
CA ARG A 205 -7.84 7.70 26.02
C ARG A 205 -8.12 6.19 25.93
N PHE A 206 -7.10 5.38 25.68
CA PHE A 206 -7.27 3.97 25.31
C PHE A 206 -6.83 2.98 26.40
N TYR A 207 -5.92 3.36 27.28
CA TYR A 207 -5.39 2.43 28.28
C TYR A 207 -6.35 2.30 29.47
N VAL A 208 -7.07 1.17 29.54
CA VAL A 208 -8.12 0.86 30.53
C VAL A 208 -7.61 0.80 31.99
N GLY A 209 -6.31 0.94 32.24
CA GLY A 209 -5.72 1.02 33.58
C GLY A 209 -5.67 2.41 34.24
N ALA A 210 -6.16 3.48 33.59
CA ALA A 210 -6.09 4.84 34.14
C ALA A 210 -7.29 5.25 35.03
N ALA A 211 -8.33 4.42 35.11
CA ALA A 211 -9.50 4.64 35.97
C ALA A 211 -9.73 3.44 36.91
N SER A 212 -8.84 3.28 37.89
CA SER A 212 -9.05 2.47 39.09
C SER A 212 -8.31 3.06 40.27
#